data_AF-A0A518CJL7-F1
#
_entry.id   AF-A0A518CJL7-F1
#
_cell.length_a   1.000
_cell.length_b   1.000
_cell.length_c   1.000
_cell.angle_alpha   90.00
_cell.angle_beta   90.00
_cell.angle_gamma   90.00
#
_symmetry.space_group_name_H-M   'P 1'
#
loop_
_entity.id
_entity.type
_entity.pdbx_description
1 polymer ?
#
loop_
_entity_poly.entity_id
_entity_poly.type
_entity_poly.pdbx_seq_one_letter_code
_entity_poly.pdbx_strand_id
1 'polypeptide(L)' 'MLVDNSIVLELKAVETVLTVHKAQLLIYLRLTRLRLGFIINFNVPRIKQDIHRIAH' A
#
# COMPACT_ATOMS: atom_id res chain seq x y z
N MET A 1 3.79 -0.46 -7.81
CA MET A 1 5.23 -0.29 -8.11
C MET A 1 6.02 -1.18 -7.18
N LEU A 2 7.09 -1.81 -7.67
CA LEU A 2 8.01 -2.60 -6.85
C LEU A 2 9.30 -1.80 -6.68
N VAL A 3 9.74 -1.58 -5.44
CA VAL A 3 10.98 -0.88 -5.11
C VAL A 3 12.01 -1.91 -4.67
N ASP A 4 13.20 -1.85 -5.29
CA ASP A 4 14.36 -2.69 -4.94
C ASP A 4 14.01 -4.19 -4.83
N ASN A 5 13.09 -4.66 -5.67
CA ASN A 5 12.55 -6.02 -5.65
C ASN A 5 12.10 -6.53 -4.26
N SER A 6 11.80 -5.64 -3.32
CA SER A 6 11.60 -5.98 -1.91
C SER A 6 10.35 -5.36 -1.31
N ILE A 7 9.91 -4.20 -1.82
CA ILE A 7 8.79 -3.44 -1.24
C ILE A 7 7.75 -3.12 -2.31
N VAL A 8 6.49 -3.49 -2.04
CA VAL A 8 5.36 -3.14 -2.92
C VAL A 8 4.78 -1.79 -2.51
N LEU A 9 4.66 -0.86 -3.46
CA LEU A 9 4.05 0.45 -3.28
C LEU A 9 2.78 0.58 -4.14
N GLU A 10 1.66 0.89 -3.49
CA GLU A 10 0.42 1.29 -4.14
C GLU A 10 0.12 2.77 -3.87
N LEU A 11 -0.09 3.53 -4.95
CA LEU A 11 -0.42 4.94 -4.90
C LEU A 11 -1.91 5.12 -5.18
N LYS A 12 -2.59 5.98 -4.42
CA LYS A 12 -4.02 6.28 -4.59
C LYS A 12 -4.31 7.78 -4.48
N ALA A 13 -5.43 8.19 -5.05
CA ALA A 13 -6.01 9.52 -4.91
C ALA A 13 -7.52 9.37 -4.71
N VAL A 14 -7.90 8.81 -3.57
CA VAL A 14 -9.30 8.47 -3.24
C VAL A 14 -9.71 9.15 -1.93
N GLU A 15 -10.99 9.37 -1.70
CA GLU A 15 -11.49 9.99 -0.46
C GLU A 15 -11.12 9.18 0.79
N THR A 16 -11.15 7.86 0.72
CA THR A 16 -10.79 7.00 1.84
C THR A 16 -10.17 5.69 1.37
N VAL A 17 -9.10 5.25 2.03
CA VAL A 17 -8.54 3.93 1.82
C VAL A 17 -9.39 2.88 2.54
N LEU A 18 -10.23 2.20 1.76
CA LEU A 18 -11.08 1.11 2.23
C LEU A 18 -10.28 -0.18 2.55
N THR A 19 -10.87 -1.05 3.39
CA THR A 19 -10.28 -2.35 3.78
C THR A 19 -9.95 -3.24 2.59
N VAL A 20 -10.74 -3.17 1.51
CA VAL A 20 -10.49 -3.94 0.27
C VAL A 20 -9.13 -3.61 -0.36
N HIS A 21 -8.68 -2.36 -0.26
CA HIS A 21 -7.37 -1.96 -0.77
C HIS A 21 -6.23 -2.63 0.01
N LYS A 22 -6.39 -2.75 1.34
CA LYS A 22 -5.42 -3.44 2.20
C LYS A 22 -5.40 -4.93 1.91
N ALA A 23 -6.56 -5.55 1.70
CA ALA A 23 -6.68 -6.95 1.33
C ALA A 23 -6.02 -7.25 -0.02
N GLN A 24 -6.22 -6.37 -1.02
CA GLN A 24 -5.55 -6.47 -2.32
C GLN A 24 -4.02 -6.47 -2.17
N LEU A 25 -3.47 -5.49 -1.45
CA LEU A 25 -2.02 -5.41 -1.25
C LEU A 25 -1.48 -6.64 -0.50
N LEU A 26 -2.21 -7.16 0.49
CA LEU A 26 -1.83 -8.38 1.21
C LEU A 26 -1.76 -9.61 0.29
N ILE A 27 -2.69 -9.75 -0.65
CA ILE A 27 -2.67 -10.81 -1.67
C ILE A 27 -1.43 -10.67 -2.56
N TYR A 28 -1.12 -9.45 -3.00
CA TYR A 28 0.10 -9.17 -3.77
C TYR A 28 1.37 -9.58 -3.02
N LEU A 29 1.49 -9.22 -1.73
CA LEU A 29 2.63 -9.61 -0.89
C LEU A 29 2.78 -11.13 -0.82
N ARG A 30 1.69 -11.86 -0.62
CA ARG A 30 1.67 -13.34 -0.62
C ARG A 30 2.14 -13.94 -1.94
N LEU A 31 1.58 -13.48 -3.05
CA LEU A 31 1.89 -14.00 -4.38
C LEU A 31 3.34 -13.71 -4.79
N THR A 32 3.86 -12.56 -4.41
CA THR A 32 5.23 -12.14 -4.71
C THR A 32 6.26 -12.63 -3.69
N ARG A 33 5.82 -13.27 -2.59
CA ARG A 33 6.64 -13.66 -1.43
C ARG A 33 7.39 -12.48 -0.78
N LEU A 34 6.88 -11.27 -0.96
CA LEU A 34 7.41 -10.05 -0.35
C LEU A 34 6.74 -9.82 0.99
N ARG A 35 7.49 -9.24 1.94
CA ARG A 35 7.04 -9.10 3.33
C ARG A 35 6.45 -7.75 3.66
N LEU A 36 6.68 -6.74 2.82
CA LEU A 36 6.37 -5.35 3.13
C LEU A 36 5.75 -4.64 1.96
N GLY A 37 4.63 -3.96 2.22
CA GLY A 37 4.03 -3.05 1.27
C GLY A 37 3.45 -1.81 1.93
N PHE A 38 3.25 -0.79 1.10
CA PHE A 38 2.66 0.48 1.50
C PHE A 38 1.53 0.88 0.55
N ILE A 39 0.46 1.44 1.12
CA ILE A 39 -0.53 2.22 0.40
C ILE A 39 -0.27 3.68 0.77
N ILE A 40 -0.10 4.55 -0.22
CA ILE A 40 0.03 6.00 -0.04
C ILE A 40 -1.14 6.66 -0.75
N ASN A 41 -1.99 7.34 0.00
CA ASN A 41 -3.06 8.16 -0.56
C ASN A 41 -2.61 9.63 -0.62
N PHE A 42 -2.70 10.24 -1.79
CA PHE A 42 -2.34 11.64 -2.00
C PHE A 42 -3.52 12.60 -1.88
N ASN A 43 -4.74 12.08 -1.72
CA ASN A 43 -5.94 12.90 -1.52
C ASN A 43 -6.07 13.39 -0.07
N VAL A 44 -4.97 13.92 0.49
CA VAL A 44 -4.89 14.48 1.83
C VAL A 44 -3.95 15.70 1.85
N PRO A 45 -4.19 16.69 2.73
CA PRO A 45 -3.35 17.88 2.83
C PRO A 45 -1.88 17.58 3.18
N ARG A 46 -1.62 16.51 3.93
CA ARG A 46 -0.26 16.04 4.24
C ARG A 46 -0.18 14.54 4.05
N ILE A 47 0.68 14.07 3.14
CA ILE A 47 0.83 12.65 2.78
C ILE A 47 1.01 11.75 4.00
N LYS A 48 1.78 12.19 5.01
CA LYS A 48 2.00 11.43 6.26
C LYS A 48 0.70 11.03 6.99
N GLN A 49 -0.42 11.69 6.72
CA GLN A 49 -1.72 11.40 7.34
C GLN A 49 -2.38 10.13 6.77
N ASP A 50 -2.02 9.73 5.55
CA ASP A 50 -2.69 8.64 4.84
C ASP A 50 -1.68 7.72 4.15
N ILE A 51 -0.80 7.16 4.98
CA ILE A 51 0.12 6.07 4.64
C ILE A 51 -0.28 4.85 5.45
N HIS A 52 -0.50 3.73 4.78
CA HIS A 52 -0.74 2.44 5.42
C HIS A 52 0.40 1.49 5.16
N ARG A 53 0.97 0.94 6.23
CA ARG A 53 1.97 -0.13 6.17
C ARG A 53 1.29 -1.49 6.34
N ILE A 54 1.63 -2.44 5.49
CA ILE A 54 1.14 -3.82 5.56
C ILE A 54 2.34 -4.76 5.57
N ALA A 55 2.33 -5.72 6.49
CA ALA A 55 3.36 -6.75 6.60
C ALA A 55 2.73 -8.16 6.54
N HIS A 56 3.40 -9.08 5.86
CA HIS A 56 3.03 -10.48 5.71
C HIS A 56 4.19 -11.40 6.07
#